data_AF-A0A8T3NMH5-F1
#
_entry.id   AF-A0A8T3NMH5-F1
#
_cell.length_a   1.000
_cell.length_b   1.000
_cell.length_c   1.000
_cell.angle_alpha   90.00
_cell.angle_beta   90.00
_cell.angle_gamma   90.00
#
_symmetry.space_group_name_H-M   'P 1'
#
loop_
_entity.id
_entity.type
_entity.pdbx_description
1 polymer ?
#
loop_
_entity_poly.entity_id
_entity_poly.type
_entity_poly.pdbx_seq_one_letter_code
_entity_poly.pdbx_strand_id
1 'polypeptide(L)'
;FHALPLATLPLAVGAALVLAGRVGLGAAVALVALPMEEESALFLIGLGALLVVLRHWRLGLLVAGMAAVWLGVVVFLVMPGLHDPRTVELVEGNRTLHHFAAMTREPGLAVGRVFGPRGLDALVWLVLPTAGLALLAPRTLVIAVPTLLALLLQDRDDTFGRHWAAPLLVALWLATIAGLARLPKGTPRWIGLAAMGLGTALAFRLVSPFPGGGDFDAAALRYDERAGLLDRAISRIPPSASVIASQNVVAHLANRAEAYVFPIDSHYAEGLGWRRKRPDYYVLDLYDDLTNRAAVSERLNPLNADRPYHVWSAGHKVMVLSNAVEPPTVSIDGRYGTRLWLKGYDLVRHGNTRRLVLHWERYGQVRGRYDRELTVIDGRGERALFEADMPLSAQYGSNKWSLGQTILDEIVLPNAPGPLRVRVAWVAQDKRTPIRLADGAEAIELVLDVEP
;
A
#
# COMPACT_ATOMS: atom_id res chain seq x y z
N PHE A 1 -3.78 4.01 10.22
CA PHE A 1 -3.64 4.29 11.66
C PHE A 1 -2.98 3.08 12.30
N HIS A 2 -1.91 3.27 13.07
CA HIS A 2 -1.29 2.20 13.89
C HIS A 2 -1.49 2.60 15.35
N ALA A 3 -1.73 1.68 16.29
CA ALA A 3 -1.97 2.05 17.70
C ALA A 3 -0.65 2.36 18.45
N LEU A 4 0.49 1.94 17.92
CA LEU A 4 1.82 2.14 18.49
C LEU A 4 2.18 3.60 18.88
N PRO A 5 1.85 4.65 18.10
CA PRO A 5 2.03 6.03 18.55
C PRO A 5 1.21 6.40 19.80
N LEU A 6 0.06 5.76 20.06
CA LEU A 6 -0.68 5.98 21.30
C LEU A 6 0.04 5.35 22.50
N ALA A 7 0.70 4.21 22.29
CA ALA A 7 1.45 3.53 23.33
C ALA A 7 2.74 4.28 23.73
N THR A 8 3.40 5.00 22.80
CA THR A 8 4.68 5.66 23.11
C THR A 8 4.57 6.75 24.18
N LEU A 9 3.43 7.46 24.27
CA LEU A 9 3.23 8.52 25.25
C LEU A 9 3.26 8.01 26.70
N PRO A 10 2.43 7.03 27.12
CA PRO A 10 2.51 6.47 28.47
C PRO A 10 3.87 5.81 28.75
N LEU A 11 4.50 5.17 27.76
CA LEU A 11 5.86 4.62 27.92
C LEU A 11 6.90 5.72 28.24
N ALA A 12 6.87 6.82 27.48
CA ALA A 12 7.81 7.93 27.65
C ALA A 12 7.61 8.64 28.99
N VAL A 13 6.37 8.99 29.33
CA VAL A 13 6.04 9.67 30.60
C VAL A 13 6.36 8.76 31.78
N GLY A 14 5.98 7.47 31.71
CA GLY A 14 6.23 6.51 32.77
C GLY A 14 7.72 6.29 33.04
N ALA A 15 8.51 6.07 31.98
CA ALA A 15 9.96 5.92 32.12
C ALA A 15 10.65 7.21 32.61
N ALA A 16 10.21 8.39 32.15
CA ALA A 16 10.72 9.66 32.65
C ALA A 16 10.43 9.85 34.15
N LEU A 17 9.23 9.49 34.61
CA LEU A 17 8.88 9.54 36.04
C LEU A 17 9.72 8.57 36.89
N VAL A 18 9.99 7.36 36.39
CA VAL A 18 10.92 6.41 37.04
C VAL A 18 12.31 7.03 37.18
N LEU A 19 12.84 7.62 36.11
CA LEU A 19 14.16 8.29 36.13
C LEU A 19 14.19 9.53 37.03
N ALA A 20 13.05 10.19 37.23
CA ALA A 20 12.89 11.31 38.16
C ALA A 20 12.66 10.86 39.63
N GLY A 21 12.74 9.56 39.93
CA GLY A 21 12.56 9.01 41.28
C GLY A 21 11.10 8.77 41.70
N ARG A 22 10.12 9.09 40.84
CA ARG A 22 8.69 8.80 41.07
C ARG A 22 8.32 7.40 40.58
N VAL A 23 9.02 6.41 41.13
CA VAL A 23 9.09 5.04 40.60
C VAL A 23 7.72 4.34 40.51
N GLY A 24 6.89 4.40 41.56
CA GLY A 24 5.58 3.75 41.56
C GLY A 24 4.60 4.35 40.55
N LEU A 25 4.50 5.69 40.53
CA LEU A 25 3.66 6.40 39.56
C LEU A 25 4.14 6.16 38.12
N GLY A 26 5.46 6.20 37.89
CA GLY A 26 6.04 5.97 36.58
C GLY A 26 5.75 4.57 36.05
N ALA A 27 5.89 3.54 36.89
CA ALA A 27 5.51 2.18 36.53
C ALA A 27 4.01 2.06 36.21
N ALA A 28 3.14 2.65 37.02
CA ALA A 28 1.69 2.62 36.80
C ALA A 28 1.29 3.31 35.48
N VAL A 29 1.87 4.47 35.17
CA VAL A 29 1.62 5.18 33.90
C VAL A 29 2.12 4.38 32.71
N ALA A 30 3.32 3.77 32.79
CA ALA A 30 3.86 2.97 31.69
C ALA A 30 2.99 1.72 31.40
N LEU A 31 2.43 1.08 32.43
CA LEU A 31 1.57 -0.10 32.28
C LEU A 31 0.27 0.18 31.50
N VAL A 32 -0.16 1.44 31.39
CA VAL A 32 -1.32 1.82 30.54
C VAL A 32 -1.06 1.54 29.06
N ALA A 33 0.20 1.45 28.63
CA ALA A 33 0.57 1.09 27.25
C ALA A 33 0.31 -0.37 26.89
N LEU A 34 0.24 -1.26 27.90
CA LEU A 34 0.16 -2.70 27.71
C LEU A 34 -1.05 -3.15 26.87
N PRO A 35 -2.29 -2.68 27.12
CA PRO A 35 -3.44 -3.03 26.28
C PRO A 35 -3.48 -2.31 24.92
N MET A 36 -2.56 -1.38 24.64
CA MET A 36 -2.60 -0.58 23.40
C MET A 36 -1.92 -1.28 22.22
N GLU A 37 -0.79 -1.94 22.45
CA GLU A 37 -0.01 -2.72 21.46
C GLU A 37 0.86 -3.75 22.18
N GLU A 38 1.03 -4.94 21.59
CA GLU A 38 1.86 -6.01 22.14
C GLU A 38 3.36 -5.65 22.25
N GLU A 39 3.91 -4.86 21.34
CA GLU A 39 5.34 -4.51 21.35
C GLU A 39 5.72 -3.65 22.57
N SER A 40 4.73 -2.98 23.17
CA SER A 40 4.89 -2.24 24.44
C SER A 40 5.36 -3.15 25.58
N ALA A 41 5.03 -4.44 25.53
CA ALA A 41 5.45 -5.40 26.53
C ALA A 41 6.99 -5.57 26.58
N LEU A 42 7.67 -5.56 25.44
CA LEU A 42 9.13 -5.66 25.38
C LEU A 42 9.79 -4.45 26.04
N PHE A 43 9.26 -3.25 25.81
CA PHE A 43 9.71 -2.04 26.52
C PHE A 43 9.49 -2.17 28.04
N LEU A 44 8.32 -2.65 28.47
CA LEU A 44 7.98 -2.78 29.89
C LEU A 44 8.82 -3.85 30.60
N ILE A 45 9.21 -4.92 29.91
CA ILE A 45 10.21 -5.88 30.40
C ILE A 45 11.54 -5.16 30.66
N GLY A 46 11.98 -4.33 29.72
CA GLY A 46 13.18 -3.51 29.87
C GLY A 46 13.08 -2.50 31.01
N LEU A 47 11.90 -1.86 31.18
CA LEU A 47 11.63 -0.96 32.30
C LEU A 47 11.67 -1.69 33.65
N GLY A 48 11.07 -2.88 33.73
CA GLY A 48 11.16 -3.74 34.89
C GLY A 48 12.60 -4.13 35.23
N ALA A 49 13.42 -4.44 34.22
CA ALA A 49 14.85 -4.69 34.40
C ALA A 49 15.60 -3.44 34.93
N LEU A 50 15.31 -2.25 34.40
CA LEU A 50 15.85 -1.00 34.95
C LEU A 50 15.45 -0.84 36.43
N LEU A 51 14.20 -1.10 36.80
CA LEU A 51 13.74 -1.00 38.19
C LEU A 51 14.50 -1.96 39.12
N VAL A 52 14.81 -3.18 38.65
CA VAL A 52 15.69 -4.11 39.39
C VAL A 52 17.09 -3.52 39.57
N VAL A 53 17.68 -2.95 38.51
CA VAL A 53 18.98 -2.26 38.57
C VAL A 53 18.96 -1.09 39.56
N LEU A 54 17.84 -0.37 39.64
CA LEU A 54 17.60 0.72 40.60
C LEU A 54 17.21 0.23 42.00
N ARG A 55 17.34 -1.07 42.29
CA ARG A 55 17.04 -1.72 43.59
C ARG A 55 15.56 -1.75 43.98
N HIS A 56 14.64 -1.44 43.07
CA HIS A 56 13.20 -1.61 43.24
C HIS A 56 12.74 -3.01 42.76
N TRP A 57 13.41 -4.06 43.25
CA TRP A 57 13.30 -5.43 42.73
C TRP A 57 11.87 -5.98 42.71
N ARG A 58 11.07 -5.75 43.76
CA ARG A 58 9.66 -6.21 43.81
C ARG A 58 8.84 -5.63 42.68
N LEU A 59 8.90 -4.30 42.53
CA LEU A 59 8.14 -3.60 41.49
C LEU A 59 8.70 -3.94 40.10
N GLY A 60 10.02 -4.04 39.96
CA GLY A 60 10.65 -4.39 38.68
C GLY A 60 10.26 -5.79 38.20
N LEU A 61 10.31 -6.78 39.08
CA LEU A 61 9.85 -8.15 38.79
C LEU A 61 8.34 -8.19 38.51
N LEU A 62 7.54 -7.40 39.24
CA LEU A 62 6.11 -7.30 38.98
C LEU A 62 5.82 -6.72 37.59
N VAL A 63 6.43 -5.58 37.24
CA VAL A 63 6.25 -4.93 35.93
C VAL A 63 6.72 -5.84 34.79
N ALA A 64 7.92 -6.41 34.91
CA ALA A 64 8.44 -7.34 33.90
C ALA A 64 7.60 -8.61 33.79
N GLY A 65 7.15 -9.17 34.92
CA GLY A 65 6.30 -10.34 34.98
C GLY A 65 4.93 -10.10 34.34
N MET A 66 4.27 -8.99 34.67
CA MET A 66 3.00 -8.61 34.04
C MET A 66 3.14 -8.42 32.53
N ALA A 67 4.20 -7.75 32.08
CA ALA A 67 4.47 -7.54 30.67
C ALA A 67 4.78 -8.86 29.94
N ALA A 68 5.58 -9.75 30.53
CA ALA A 68 5.88 -11.06 29.96
C ALA A 68 4.64 -11.97 29.89
N VAL A 69 3.80 -11.97 30.94
CA VAL A 69 2.53 -12.70 30.95
C VAL A 69 1.60 -12.15 29.87
N TRP A 70 1.46 -10.83 29.75
CA TRP A 70 0.64 -10.23 28.70
C TRP A 70 1.14 -10.57 27.31
N LEU A 71 2.45 -10.42 27.05
CA LEU A 71 3.05 -10.79 25.76
C LEU A 71 2.79 -12.27 25.45
N GLY A 72 2.95 -13.14 26.44
CA GLY A 72 2.65 -14.57 26.30
C GLY A 72 1.18 -14.82 25.98
N VAL A 73 0.25 -14.15 26.69
CA VAL A 73 -1.18 -14.26 26.42
C VAL A 73 -1.51 -13.78 25.02
N VAL A 74 -1.00 -12.62 24.59
CA VAL A 74 -1.28 -12.11 23.25
C VAL A 74 -0.71 -13.02 22.18
N VAL A 75 0.58 -13.40 22.30
CA VAL A 75 1.27 -14.19 21.28
C VAL A 75 0.75 -15.63 21.22
N PHE A 76 0.52 -16.30 22.34
CA PHE A 76 0.19 -17.73 22.36
C PHE A 76 -1.30 -18.04 22.47
N LEU A 77 -2.13 -17.10 22.93
CA LEU A 77 -3.58 -17.32 23.11
C LEU A 77 -4.42 -16.42 22.21
N VAL A 78 -4.22 -15.10 22.28
CA VAL A 78 -5.09 -14.14 21.55
C VAL A 78 -4.84 -14.18 20.06
N MET A 79 -3.60 -14.00 19.61
CA MET A 79 -3.26 -13.98 18.18
C MET A 79 -3.61 -15.30 17.48
N PRO A 80 -3.30 -16.50 18.03
CA PRO A 80 -3.71 -17.75 17.42
C PRO A 80 -5.22 -17.98 17.50
N GLY A 81 -5.85 -17.61 18.61
CA GLY A 81 -7.30 -17.77 18.80
C GLY A 81 -8.15 -16.85 17.91
N LEU A 82 -7.58 -15.71 17.47
CA LEU A 82 -8.20 -14.78 16.53
C LEU A 82 -7.65 -14.92 15.10
N HIS A 83 -6.74 -15.87 14.87
CA HIS A 83 -6.18 -16.11 13.54
C HIS A 83 -7.22 -16.77 12.65
N ASP A 84 -7.27 -16.39 11.37
CA ASP A 84 -8.04 -17.18 10.40
C ASP A 84 -7.31 -18.52 10.19
N PRO A 85 -7.94 -19.69 10.44
CA PRO A 85 -7.29 -20.98 10.25
C PRO A 85 -6.69 -21.17 8.85
N ARG A 86 -7.19 -20.46 7.83
CA ARG A 86 -6.73 -20.53 6.45
C ARG A 86 -5.44 -19.77 6.20
N THR A 87 -5.09 -18.75 6.99
CA THR A 87 -3.76 -18.10 6.91
C THR A 87 -2.68 -18.93 7.56
N VAL A 88 -3.06 -19.81 8.50
CA VAL A 88 -2.12 -20.70 9.20
C VAL A 88 -1.54 -21.76 8.26
N GLU A 89 -2.24 -22.16 7.21
CA GLU A 89 -1.72 -23.14 6.23
C GLU A 89 -0.45 -22.64 5.51
N LEU A 90 -0.27 -21.31 5.40
CA LEU A 90 0.91 -20.70 4.77
C LEU A 90 2.02 -20.37 5.78
N VAL A 91 1.72 -20.37 7.08
CA VAL A 91 2.66 -20.03 8.15
C VAL A 91 2.53 -21.08 9.23
N GLU A 92 3.39 -22.11 9.17
CA GLU A 92 3.39 -23.19 10.16
C GLU A 92 3.41 -22.64 11.60
N GLY A 93 2.30 -22.85 12.32
CA GLY A 93 2.16 -22.50 13.73
C GLY A 93 1.85 -21.02 13.98
N ASN A 94 2.77 -20.32 14.65
CA ASN A 94 2.54 -18.98 15.18
C ASN A 94 3.29 -17.95 14.34
N ARG A 95 2.57 -17.03 13.69
CA ARG A 95 3.16 -16.00 12.83
C ARG A 95 4.23 -15.15 13.52
N THR A 96 4.03 -14.80 14.79
CA THR A 96 5.00 -14.03 15.56
C THR A 96 6.27 -14.83 15.79
N LEU A 97 6.15 -16.12 16.12
CA LEU A 97 7.31 -17.01 16.30
C LEU A 97 7.99 -17.35 14.98
N HIS A 98 7.24 -17.36 13.86
CA HIS A 98 7.80 -17.63 12.54
C HIS A 98 8.90 -16.64 12.18
N HIS A 99 8.75 -15.37 12.57
CA HIS A 99 9.81 -14.36 12.43
C HIS A 99 11.12 -14.73 13.16
N PHE A 100 11.10 -15.66 14.10
CA PHE A 100 12.28 -16.12 14.83
C PHE A 100 12.65 -17.58 14.50
N ALA A 101 11.95 -18.24 13.57
CA ALA A 101 12.17 -19.65 13.25
C ALA A 101 13.58 -19.94 12.69
N ALA A 102 14.17 -18.98 11.97
CA ALA A 102 15.56 -19.12 11.52
C ALA A 102 16.55 -19.19 12.70
N MET A 103 16.28 -18.49 13.81
CA MET A 103 17.17 -18.48 14.98
C MET A 103 17.18 -19.83 15.72
N THR A 104 16.07 -20.57 15.68
CA THR A 104 16.00 -21.89 16.32
C THR A 104 16.72 -22.96 15.53
N ARG A 105 16.75 -22.82 14.19
CA ARG A 105 17.46 -23.74 13.28
C ARG A 105 18.95 -23.43 13.20
N GLU A 106 19.31 -22.15 13.19
CA GLU A 106 20.67 -21.67 12.97
C GLU A 106 21.02 -20.53 13.94
N PRO A 107 21.34 -20.83 15.21
CA PRO A 107 21.60 -19.80 16.23
C PRO A 107 22.80 -18.89 15.88
N GLY A 108 23.72 -19.36 15.04
CA GLY A 108 24.85 -18.55 14.53
C GLY A 108 24.41 -17.34 13.71
N LEU A 109 23.21 -17.37 13.11
CA LEU A 109 22.64 -16.23 12.41
C LEU A 109 22.42 -15.02 13.32
N ALA A 110 22.26 -15.20 14.63
CA ALA A 110 22.16 -14.09 15.58
C ALA A 110 23.42 -13.21 15.53
N VAL A 111 24.60 -13.83 15.49
CA VAL A 111 25.88 -13.13 15.35
C VAL A 111 25.95 -12.43 13.99
N GLY A 112 25.56 -13.12 12.91
CA GLY A 112 25.50 -12.55 11.57
C GLY A 112 24.55 -11.34 11.45
N ARG A 113 23.41 -11.37 12.15
CA ARG A 113 22.46 -10.24 12.19
C ARG A 113 22.99 -9.06 13.00
N VAL A 114 23.65 -9.32 14.14
CA VAL A 114 24.23 -8.27 14.99
C VAL A 114 25.45 -7.59 14.35
N PHE A 115 26.32 -8.35 13.68
CA PHE A 115 27.56 -7.83 13.10
C PHE A 115 27.52 -7.65 11.57
N GLY A 116 26.38 -7.94 10.94
CA GLY A 116 26.16 -7.79 9.50
C GLY A 116 25.42 -6.51 9.11
N PRO A 117 24.77 -6.49 7.93
CA PRO A 117 24.06 -5.31 7.40
C PRO A 117 23.03 -4.74 8.38
N ARG A 118 22.29 -5.60 9.07
CA ARG A 118 21.27 -5.20 10.04
C ARG A 118 21.85 -4.51 11.28
N GLY A 119 23.04 -4.90 11.71
CA GLY A 119 23.78 -4.21 12.76
C GLY A 119 24.21 -2.82 12.33
N LEU A 120 24.68 -2.68 11.08
CA LEU A 120 25.00 -1.39 10.48
C LEU A 120 23.75 -0.49 10.38
N ASP A 121 22.60 -1.05 9.98
CA ASP A 121 21.33 -0.33 9.96
C ASP A 121 20.96 0.18 11.36
N ALA A 122 21.12 -0.65 12.39
CA ALA A 122 20.89 -0.24 13.77
C ALA A 122 21.82 0.91 14.20
N LEU A 123 23.09 0.90 13.77
CA LEU A 123 24.01 1.99 14.04
C LEU A 123 23.56 3.29 13.37
N VAL A 124 23.13 3.23 12.10
CA VAL A 124 22.68 4.40 11.33
C VAL A 124 21.36 4.95 11.89
N TRP A 125 20.40 4.10 12.21
CA TRP A 125 19.09 4.52 12.69
C TRP A 125 19.04 4.91 14.17
N LEU A 126 19.88 4.30 15.02
CA LEU A 126 19.78 4.45 16.48
C LEU A 126 20.99 5.17 17.09
N VAL A 127 22.21 4.80 16.71
CA VAL A 127 23.42 5.33 17.35
C VAL A 127 23.83 6.67 16.76
N LEU A 128 23.77 6.80 15.43
CA LEU A 128 24.21 7.99 14.72
C LEU A 128 23.39 9.24 15.09
N PRO A 129 22.04 9.23 15.14
CA PRO A 129 21.26 10.41 15.53
C PRO A 129 21.51 10.86 16.97
N THR A 130 21.92 9.92 17.83
CA THR A 130 22.24 10.19 19.23
C THR A 130 23.71 10.51 19.45
N ALA A 131 24.55 10.47 18.41
CA ALA A 131 26.00 10.57 18.47
C ALA A 131 26.65 9.67 19.53
N GLY A 132 26.04 8.50 19.77
CA GLY A 132 26.48 7.56 20.81
C GLY A 132 26.25 8.02 22.26
N LEU A 133 25.60 9.17 22.50
CA LEU A 133 25.33 9.67 23.86
C LEU A 133 24.52 8.69 24.70
N ALA A 134 23.62 7.93 24.08
CA ALA A 134 22.86 6.88 24.75
C ALA A 134 23.76 5.81 25.41
N LEU A 135 24.94 5.54 24.84
CA LEU A 135 25.90 4.57 25.37
C LEU A 135 26.57 5.04 26.67
N LEU A 136 26.57 6.35 26.93
CA LEU A 136 27.00 6.91 28.22
C LEU A 136 25.98 6.66 29.35
N ALA A 137 24.82 6.07 29.03
CA ALA A 137 23.75 5.75 29.97
C ALA A 137 23.36 4.27 29.97
N PRO A 138 24.31 3.34 30.21
CA PRO A 138 24.04 1.91 30.09
C PRO A 138 22.90 1.44 31.01
N ARG A 139 22.74 2.05 32.20
CA ARG A 139 21.62 1.74 33.10
C ARG A 139 20.27 2.04 32.45
N THR A 140 20.10 3.23 31.86
CA THR A 140 18.86 3.62 31.19
C THR A 140 18.63 2.82 29.91
N LEU A 141 19.71 2.50 29.19
CA LEU A 141 19.66 1.73 27.95
C LEU A 141 19.13 0.30 28.15
N VAL A 142 19.16 -0.24 29.38
CA VAL A 142 18.53 -1.54 29.71
C VAL A 142 17.06 -1.58 29.27
N ILE A 143 16.34 -0.45 29.29
CA ILE A 143 14.94 -0.39 28.82
C ILE A 143 14.83 -0.80 27.34
N ALA A 144 15.79 -0.39 26.51
CA ALA A 144 15.79 -0.63 25.07
C ALA A 144 16.11 -2.08 24.70
N VAL A 145 16.81 -2.83 25.55
CA VAL A 145 17.44 -4.11 25.20
C VAL A 145 16.45 -5.15 24.67
N PRO A 146 15.30 -5.44 25.33
CA PRO A 146 14.41 -6.48 24.81
C PRO A 146 13.83 -6.15 23.43
N THR A 147 13.47 -4.88 23.21
CA THR A 147 12.95 -4.42 21.91
C THR A 147 14.04 -4.46 20.85
N LEU A 148 15.25 -3.98 21.17
CA LEU A 148 16.40 -4.02 20.27
C LEU A 148 16.74 -5.46 19.85
N LEU A 149 16.77 -6.40 20.80
CA LEU A 149 17.03 -7.81 20.52
C LEU A 149 15.94 -8.41 19.62
N ALA A 150 14.66 -8.13 19.89
CA ALA A 150 13.58 -8.60 19.03
C ALA A 150 13.73 -8.07 17.59
N LEU A 151 14.05 -6.78 17.41
CA LEU A 151 14.23 -6.17 16.10
C LEU A 151 15.48 -6.68 15.36
N LEU A 152 16.57 -6.97 16.08
CA LEU A 152 17.79 -7.55 15.50
C LEU A 152 17.62 -9.02 15.14
N LEU A 153 16.88 -9.78 15.94
CA LEU A 153 16.77 -11.24 15.79
C LEU A 153 15.61 -11.69 14.93
N GLN A 154 14.67 -10.83 14.55
CA GLN A 154 13.57 -11.19 13.66
C GLN A 154 14.03 -11.33 12.20
N ASP A 155 13.36 -12.20 11.45
CA ASP A 155 13.55 -12.46 10.03
C ASP A 155 12.65 -11.54 9.20
N ARG A 156 13.02 -10.26 9.17
CA ARG A 156 12.31 -9.22 8.44
C ARG A 156 13.28 -8.14 7.98
N ASP A 157 13.17 -7.67 6.75
CA ASP A 157 13.97 -6.55 6.27
C ASP A 157 13.45 -5.20 6.78
N ASP A 158 14.30 -4.17 6.75
CA ASP A 158 13.94 -2.77 7.02
C ASP A 158 13.16 -2.57 8.34
N THR A 159 13.79 -2.93 9.45
CA THR A 159 13.10 -2.97 10.75
C THR A 159 13.22 -1.68 11.54
N PHE A 160 14.35 -0.98 11.44
CA PHE A 160 14.59 0.25 12.19
C PHE A 160 14.02 1.50 11.52
N GLY A 161 13.84 1.50 10.20
CA GLY A 161 13.20 2.59 9.45
C GLY A 161 11.67 2.60 9.57
N ARG A 162 11.08 1.63 10.26
CA ARG A 162 9.63 1.44 10.37
C ARG A 162 9.10 1.67 11.78
N HIS A 163 7.78 1.70 11.90
CA HIS A 163 7.09 2.05 13.13
C HIS A 163 7.43 1.12 14.31
N TRP A 164 7.80 -0.15 14.10
CA TRP A 164 8.13 -1.10 15.19
C TRP A 164 9.27 -0.63 16.11
N ALA A 165 10.14 0.27 15.64
CA ALA A 165 11.17 0.89 16.47
C ALA A 165 10.64 1.92 17.48
N ALA A 166 9.37 2.33 17.40
CA ALA A 166 8.84 3.44 18.19
C ALA A 166 9.01 3.27 19.72
N PRO A 167 8.71 2.12 20.36
CA PRO A 167 8.99 1.93 21.78
C PRO A 167 10.50 1.98 22.09
N LEU A 168 11.33 1.40 21.22
CA LEU A 168 12.78 1.44 21.35
C LEU A 168 13.31 2.88 21.34
N LEU A 169 12.79 3.74 20.45
CA LEU A 169 13.19 5.14 20.35
C LEU A 169 12.92 5.92 21.64
N VAL A 170 11.83 5.63 22.36
CA VAL A 170 11.56 6.25 23.68
C VAL A 170 12.69 5.96 24.66
N ALA A 171 13.09 4.70 24.80
CA ALA A 171 14.17 4.29 25.70
C ALA A 171 15.51 4.89 25.29
N LEU A 172 15.78 4.87 23.98
CA LEU A 172 17.00 5.41 23.39
C LEU A 172 17.15 6.91 23.66
N TRP A 173 16.11 7.72 23.43
CA TRP A 173 16.17 9.17 23.68
C TRP A 173 16.25 9.51 25.17
N LEU A 174 15.61 8.75 26.05
CA LEU A 174 15.81 8.89 27.50
C LEU A 174 17.25 8.57 27.91
N ALA A 175 17.85 7.53 27.33
CA ALA A 175 19.26 7.19 27.55
C ALA A 175 20.18 8.29 27.02
N THR A 176 19.89 8.87 25.86
CA THR A 176 20.61 10.03 25.28
C THR A 176 20.59 11.23 26.23
N ILE A 177 19.42 11.59 26.77
CA ILE A 177 19.29 12.67 27.76
C ILE A 177 20.12 12.38 29.01
N ALA A 178 20.03 11.15 29.54
CA ALA A 178 20.79 10.71 30.70
C ALA A 178 22.31 10.63 30.43
N GLY A 179 22.73 10.38 29.20
CA GLY A 179 24.12 10.37 28.75
C GLY A 179 24.68 11.78 28.64
N LEU A 180 23.93 12.68 28.01
CA LEU A 180 24.26 14.11 27.92
C LEU A 180 24.36 14.75 29.31
N ALA A 181 23.48 14.39 30.23
CA ALA A 181 23.51 14.89 31.61
C ALA A 181 24.77 14.46 32.40
N ARG A 182 25.40 13.32 32.03
CA ARG A 182 26.66 12.87 32.62
C ARG A 182 27.88 13.65 32.12
N LEU A 183 27.78 14.33 30.98
CA LEU A 183 28.86 15.19 30.53
C LEU A 183 29.02 16.39 31.48
N PRO A 184 30.27 16.81 31.78
CA PRO A 184 30.52 18.02 32.54
C PRO A 184 29.79 19.23 31.93
N LYS A 185 29.35 20.16 32.80
CA LYS A 185 28.79 21.43 32.34
C LYS A 185 29.85 22.21 31.53
N GLY A 186 29.40 23.04 30.59
CA GLY A 186 30.29 23.83 29.72
C GLY A 186 30.59 23.14 28.39
N THR A 187 31.84 23.24 27.93
CA THR A 187 32.27 22.82 26.59
C THR A 187 31.94 21.36 26.24
N PRO A 188 32.18 20.35 27.11
CA PRO A 188 31.88 18.95 26.75
C PRO A 188 30.40 18.71 26.43
N ARG A 189 29.49 19.35 27.17
CA ARG A 189 28.04 19.25 26.91
C ARG A 189 27.66 19.89 25.59
N TRP A 190 28.24 21.04 25.25
CA TRP A 190 28.04 21.68 23.96
C TRP A 190 28.58 20.84 22.80
N ILE A 191 29.75 20.22 22.97
CA ILE A 191 30.30 19.27 21.99
C ILE A 191 29.34 18.09 21.81
N GLY A 192 28.82 17.51 22.90
CA GLY A 192 27.84 16.42 22.83
C GLY A 192 26.56 16.81 22.08
N LEU A 193 26.02 18.01 22.36
CA LEU A 193 24.87 18.56 21.64
C LEU A 193 25.17 18.80 20.15
N ALA A 194 26.33 19.38 19.84
CA ALA A 194 26.76 19.63 18.46
C ALA A 194 26.94 18.31 17.70
N ALA A 195 27.60 17.31 18.32
CA ALA A 195 27.76 15.98 17.74
C ALA A 195 26.40 15.31 17.50
N MET A 196 25.46 15.41 18.43
CA MET A 196 24.09 14.89 18.26
C MET A 196 23.36 15.58 17.10
N GLY A 197 23.48 16.91 16.98
CA GLY A 197 22.92 17.67 15.86
C GLY A 197 23.52 17.24 14.51
N LEU A 198 24.84 17.11 14.43
CA LEU A 198 25.56 16.63 13.25
C LEU A 198 25.19 15.18 12.91
N GLY A 199 25.13 14.30 13.91
CA GLY A 199 24.75 12.90 13.75
C GLY A 199 23.30 12.76 13.26
N THR A 200 22.38 13.57 13.80
CA THR A 200 21.00 13.63 13.31
C THR A 200 20.93 14.12 11.87
N ALA A 201 21.65 15.19 11.52
CA ALA A 201 21.70 15.70 10.15
C ALA A 201 22.32 14.69 9.16
N LEU A 202 23.35 13.96 9.58
CA LEU A 202 23.97 12.91 8.77
C LEU A 202 23.02 11.73 8.58
N ALA A 203 22.39 11.22 9.66
CA ALA A 203 21.39 10.17 9.56
C ALA A 203 20.23 10.59 8.66
N PHE A 204 19.74 11.82 8.79
CA PHE A 204 18.74 12.38 7.89
C PHE A 204 19.22 12.32 6.43
N ARG A 205 20.44 12.77 6.15
CA ARG A 205 21.00 12.78 4.80
C ARG A 205 21.23 11.39 4.22
N LEU A 206 21.42 10.37 5.06
CA LEU A 206 21.68 8.99 4.65
C LEU A 206 20.40 8.19 4.41
N VAL A 207 19.41 8.28 5.31
CA VAL A 207 18.27 7.32 5.32
C VAL A 207 16.89 7.97 5.47
N SER A 208 16.79 9.30 5.53
CA SER A 208 15.48 9.94 5.65
C SER A 208 14.70 9.86 4.33
N PRO A 209 13.42 9.47 4.36
CA PRO A 209 12.53 9.54 3.19
C PRO A 209 11.94 10.93 2.98
N PHE A 210 12.33 11.94 3.77
CA PHE A 210 11.84 13.32 3.62
C PHE A 210 12.70 14.15 2.67
N PRO A 211 12.16 15.23 2.05
CA PRO A 211 12.90 16.09 1.14
C PRO A 211 14.29 16.49 1.64
N GLY A 212 15.33 16.19 0.85
CA GLY A 212 16.74 16.41 1.19
C GLY A 212 17.43 15.25 1.90
N GLY A 213 16.67 14.21 2.29
CA GLY A 213 17.18 12.94 2.81
C GLY A 213 17.74 12.01 1.73
N GLY A 214 18.40 10.93 2.16
CA GLY A 214 19.06 9.97 1.26
C GLY A 214 18.08 9.06 0.53
N ASP A 215 16.99 8.68 1.18
CA ASP A 215 15.95 7.79 0.65
C ASP A 215 14.74 8.57 0.11
N PHE A 216 14.89 9.88 -0.09
CA PHE A 216 13.83 10.71 -0.64
C PHE A 216 13.60 10.41 -2.11
N ASP A 217 12.46 9.78 -2.41
CA ASP A 217 12.00 9.62 -3.78
C ASP A 217 11.06 10.77 -4.16
N ALA A 218 11.61 11.78 -4.83
CA ALA A 218 10.82 12.88 -5.38
C ALA A 218 9.81 12.39 -6.44
N ALA A 219 10.11 11.30 -7.16
CA ALA A 219 9.22 10.77 -8.18
C ALA A 219 7.91 10.24 -7.56
N ALA A 220 7.98 9.65 -6.37
CA ALA A 220 6.80 9.20 -5.63
C ALA A 220 5.82 10.33 -5.24
N LEU A 221 6.28 11.59 -5.20
CA LEU A 221 5.45 12.76 -4.90
C LEU A 221 5.01 13.54 -6.16
N ARG A 222 5.53 13.19 -7.33
CA ARG A 222 5.17 13.88 -8.57
C ARG A 222 3.80 13.42 -9.05
N TYR A 223 2.94 14.38 -9.37
CA TYR A 223 1.72 14.12 -10.11
C TYR A 223 2.07 13.85 -11.58
N ASP A 224 2.09 12.58 -11.96
CA ASP A 224 2.39 12.13 -13.31
C ASP A 224 1.13 11.65 -14.05
N GLU A 225 1.31 11.03 -15.21
CA GLU A 225 0.20 10.48 -16.00
C GLU A 225 -0.60 9.42 -15.23
N ARG A 226 0.10 8.55 -14.47
CA ARG A 226 -0.53 7.53 -13.62
C ARG A 226 -1.38 8.17 -12.53
N ALA A 227 -0.87 9.18 -11.84
CA ALA A 227 -1.64 9.92 -10.84
C ALA A 227 -2.91 10.55 -11.47
N GLY A 228 -2.77 11.14 -12.66
CA GLY A 228 -3.90 11.68 -13.43
C GLY A 228 -4.94 10.63 -13.82
N LEU A 229 -4.51 9.40 -14.15
CA LEU A 229 -5.40 8.27 -14.44
C LEU A 229 -6.17 7.82 -13.20
N LEU A 230 -5.48 7.69 -12.07
CA LEU A 230 -6.08 7.27 -10.80
C LEU A 230 -7.05 8.31 -10.24
N ASP A 231 -6.70 9.60 -10.31
CA ASP A 231 -7.56 10.70 -9.88
C ASP A 231 -8.88 10.72 -10.66
N ARG A 232 -8.80 10.56 -11.99
CA ARG A 232 -10.01 10.36 -12.83
C ARG A 232 -10.80 9.14 -12.39
N ALA A 233 -10.13 8.04 -12.09
CA ALA A 233 -10.81 6.84 -11.67
C ALA A 233 -11.54 6.97 -10.34
N ILE A 234 -10.92 7.62 -9.36
CA ILE A 234 -11.52 7.95 -8.07
C ILE A 234 -12.72 8.87 -8.24
N SER A 235 -12.63 9.88 -9.12
CA SER A 235 -13.67 10.89 -9.32
C SER A 235 -14.99 10.32 -9.85
N ARG A 236 -14.96 9.18 -10.55
CA ARG A 236 -16.16 8.50 -11.08
C ARG A 236 -16.89 7.67 -10.03
N ILE A 237 -16.30 7.44 -8.85
CA ILE A 237 -16.89 6.57 -7.83
C ILE A 237 -17.81 7.38 -6.93
N PRO A 238 -19.13 7.09 -6.86
CA PRO A 238 -20.04 7.80 -5.98
C PRO A 238 -19.59 7.76 -4.50
N PRO A 239 -19.80 8.83 -3.71
CA PRO A 239 -19.40 8.87 -2.29
C PRO A 239 -20.11 7.84 -1.41
N SER A 240 -21.26 7.31 -1.83
CA SER A 240 -22.02 6.30 -1.09
C SER A 240 -21.74 4.87 -1.53
N ALA A 241 -20.95 4.67 -2.60
CA ALA A 241 -20.74 3.35 -3.17
C ALA A 241 -19.75 2.52 -2.34
N SER A 242 -20.02 1.22 -2.24
CA SER A 242 -19.07 0.27 -1.69
C SER A 242 -17.92 0.05 -2.68
N VAL A 243 -16.68 0.13 -2.20
CA VAL A 243 -15.50 0.09 -3.09
C VAL A 243 -14.40 -0.83 -2.59
N ILE A 244 -13.73 -1.44 -3.55
CA ILE A 244 -12.52 -2.21 -3.34
C ILE A 244 -11.43 -1.60 -4.21
N ALA A 245 -10.31 -1.23 -3.63
CA ALA A 245 -9.29 -0.51 -4.38
C ALA A 245 -7.89 -0.96 -4.00
N SER A 246 -6.93 -0.81 -4.92
CA SER A 246 -5.51 -1.03 -4.64
C SER A 246 -5.07 -0.24 -3.40
N GLN A 247 -4.05 -0.74 -2.69
CA GLN A 247 -3.59 -0.17 -1.41
C GLN A 247 -3.25 1.33 -1.50
N ASN A 248 -2.70 1.78 -2.62
CA ASN A 248 -2.37 3.19 -2.86
C ASN A 248 -3.59 4.05 -3.23
N VAL A 249 -4.70 3.44 -3.65
CA VAL A 249 -5.94 4.13 -4.06
C VAL A 249 -6.95 4.20 -2.91
N VAL A 250 -7.05 3.14 -2.10
CA VAL A 250 -8.07 3.01 -1.05
C VAL A 250 -8.04 4.14 -0.02
N ALA A 251 -6.86 4.72 0.26
CA ALA A 251 -6.73 5.84 1.18
C ALA A 251 -7.52 7.09 0.72
N HIS A 252 -7.61 7.31 -0.60
CA HIS A 252 -8.38 8.39 -1.20
C HIS A 252 -9.89 8.11 -1.20
N LEU A 253 -10.29 6.87 -0.92
CA LEU A 253 -11.67 6.42 -0.92
C LEU A 253 -12.19 6.08 0.50
N ALA A 254 -11.35 6.27 1.52
CA ALA A 254 -11.59 5.86 2.90
C ALA A 254 -12.71 6.63 3.64
N ASN A 255 -13.26 7.67 3.02
CA ASN A 255 -14.42 8.42 3.52
C ASN A 255 -15.77 7.71 3.27
N ARG A 256 -15.76 6.51 2.67
CA ARG A 256 -16.94 5.69 2.40
C ARG A 256 -17.29 4.79 3.58
N ALA A 257 -18.57 4.43 3.69
CA ALA A 257 -19.02 3.46 4.70
C ALA A 257 -18.40 2.07 4.50
N GLU A 258 -18.16 1.67 3.25
CA GLU A 258 -17.56 0.39 2.87
C GLU A 258 -16.40 0.64 1.89
N ALA A 259 -15.17 0.54 2.36
CA ALA A 259 -13.96 0.62 1.55
C ALA A 259 -12.97 -0.49 1.96
N TYR A 260 -12.54 -1.29 0.99
CA TYR A 260 -11.65 -2.44 1.22
C TYR A 260 -10.41 -2.38 0.34
N VAL A 261 -9.33 -3.00 0.82
CA VAL A 261 -8.04 -3.04 0.12
C VAL A 261 -7.97 -4.25 -0.80
N PHE A 262 -7.60 -4.05 -2.07
CA PHE A 262 -7.29 -5.09 -3.04
C PHE A 262 -5.78 -5.43 -3.03
N PRO A 263 -5.38 -6.70 -3.23
CA PRO A 263 -6.25 -7.87 -3.21
C PRO A 263 -6.89 -8.00 -1.85
N ILE A 264 -8.18 -8.31 -1.86
CA ILE A 264 -8.82 -8.67 -0.63
C ILE A 264 -8.22 -10.01 -0.26
N ASP A 265 -7.35 -9.97 0.73
CA ASP A 265 -6.70 -11.16 1.20
C ASP A 265 -7.80 -12.10 1.66
N SER A 266 -8.03 -13.15 0.86
CA SER A 266 -9.20 -14.04 0.97
C SER A 266 -9.36 -14.61 2.38
N HIS A 267 -8.25 -14.66 3.09
CA HIS A 267 -8.11 -14.90 4.50
C HIS A 267 -9.05 -14.03 5.36
N TYR A 268 -8.78 -12.74 5.56
CA TYR A 268 -9.61 -11.93 6.47
C TYR A 268 -11.04 -11.74 5.97
N ALA A 269 -11.22 -11.63 4.66
CA ALA A 269 -12.50 -11.21 4.12
C ALA A 269 -13.53 -12.35 4.05
N GLU A 270 -13.10 -13.58 3.79
CA GLU A 270 -14.04 -14.70 3.85
C GLU A 270 -14.55 -14.94 5.27
N GLY A 271 -13.69 -14.83 6.29
CA GLY A 271 -14.07 -14.91 7.71
C GLY A 271 -14.99 -13.76 8.15
N LEU A 272 -14.79 -12.55 7.61
CA LEU A 272 -15.68 -11.41 7.84
C LEU A 272 -16.99 -11.46 7.02
N GLY A 273 -17.24 -12.54 6.29
CA GLY A 273 -18.45 -12.69 5.48
C GLY A 273 -18.49 -11.78 4.24
N TRP A 274 -17.35 -11.18 3.85
CA TRP A 274 -17.26 -10.27 2.71
C TRP A 274 -17.69 -10.93 1.38
N ARG A 275 -17.56 -12.25 1.26
CA ARG A 275 -18.14 -13.02 0.13
C ARG A 275 -19.65 -12.84 -0.05
N ARG A 276 -20.38 -12.23 0.89
CA ARG A 276 -21.84 -12.07 0.80
C ARG A 276 -22.29 -10.83 0.05
N LYS A 277 -21.49 -9.77 -0.05
CA LYS A 277 -21.91 -8.54 -0.72
C LYS A 277 -20.98 -8.20 -1.87
N ARG A 278 -21.52 -8.27 -3.09
CA ARG A 278 -20.86 -7.79 -4.30
C ARG A 278 -20.60 -6.29 -4.14
N PRO A 279 -19.35 -5.81 -4.18
CA PRO A 279 -19.05 -4.37 -4.12
C PRO A 279 -19.65 -3.67 -5.34
N ASP A 280 -19.96 -2.38 -5.21
CA ASP A 280 -20.46 -1.58 -6.32
C ASP A 280 -19.34 -1.29 -7.33
N TYR A 281 -18.11 -1.07 -6.82
CA TYR A 281 -16.94 -0.75 -7.63
C TYR A 281 -15.66 -1.47 -7.22
N TYR A 282 -14.80 -1.73 -8.21
CA TYR A 282 -13.36 -1.91 -8.01
C TYR A 282 -12.61 -0.74 -8.64
N VAL A 283 -11.50 -0.30 -8.02
CA VAL A 283 -10.55 0.65 -8.60
C VAL A 283 -9.14 0.09 -8.48
N LEU A 284 -8.62 -0.46 -9.56
CA LEU A 284 -7.39 -1.24 -9.59
C LEU A 284 -6.28 -0.49 -10.31
N ASP A 285 -5.18 -0.30 -9.59
CA ASP A 285 -3.92 0.18 -10.12
C ASP A 285 -3.02 -1.01 -10.49
N LEU A 286 -3.00 -1.38 -11.77
CA LEU A 286 -2.24 -2.52 -12.28
C LEU A 286 -0.75 -2.19 -12.51
N TYR A 287 -0.28 -0.98 -12.13
CA TYR A 287 1.15 -0.72 -11.97
C TYR A 287 1.69 -1.31 -10.66
N ASP A 288 0.83 -1.50 -9.66
CA ASP A 288 1.19 -2.19 -8.42
C ASP A 288 1.29 -3.70 -8.67
N ASP A 289 2.45 -4.29 -8.41
CA ASP A 289 2.73 -5.70 -8.72
C ASP A 289 1.83 -6.67 -7.96
N LEU A 290 1.45 -6.32 -6.73
CA LEU A 290 0.55 -7.15 -5.92
C LEU A 290 -0.87 -7.14 -6.53
N THR A 291 -1.39 -5.95 -6.83
CA THR A 291 -2.68 -5.76 -7.51
C THR A 291 -2.69 -6.48 -8.85
N ASN A 292 -1.68 -6.25 -9.70
CA ASN A 292 -1.60 -6.83 -11.03
C ASN A 292 -1.60 -8.36 -10.98
N ARG A 293 -0.74 -8.97 -10.15
CA ARG A 293 -0.68 -10.44 -9.98
C ARG A 293 -2.01 -11.01 -9.51
N ALA A 294 -2.66 -10.38 -8.53
CA ALA A 294 -3.94 -10.83 -8.04
C ALA A 294 -5.06 -10.68 -9.09
N ALA A 295 -5.09 -9.56 -9.80
CA ALA A 295 -6.08 -9.28 -10.84
C ALA A 295 -5.95 -10.24 -12.03
N VAL A 296 -4.75 -10.78 -12.33
CA VAL A 296 -4.60 -11.82 -13.37
C VAL A 296 -4.79 -13.25 -12.86
N SER A 297 -4.90 -13.46 -11.55
CA SER A 297 -5.08 -14.80 -10.97
C SER A 297 -6.51 -15.31 -11.15
N GLU A 298 -6.69 -16.61 -11.41
CA GLU A 298 -8.04 -17.19 -11.60
C GLU A 298 -8.95 -16.97 -10.38
N ARG A 299 -8.38 -17.05 -9.17
CA ARG A 299 -9.10 -16.98 -7.90
C ARG A 299 -9.53 -15.56 -7.51
N LEU A 300 -8.66 -14.57 -7.71
CA LEU A 300 -8.89 -13.21 -7.21
C LEU A 300 -9.30 -12.22 -8.30
N ASN A 301 -9.28 -12.62 -9.57
CA ASN A 301 -9.66 -11.75 -10.67
C ASN A 301 -11.16 -11.37 -10.58
N PRO A 302 -11.51 -10.11 -10.32
CA PRO A 302 -12.90 -9.67 -10.23
C PRO A 302 -13.66 -9.79 -11.57
N LEU A 303 -12.96 -9.95 -12.71
CA LEU A 303 -13.58 -10.20 -14.01
C LEU A 303 -14.20 -11.60 -14.13
N ASN A 304 -13.78 -12.53 -13.27
CA ASN A 304 -14.31 -13.89 -13.21
C ASN A 304 -15.59 -14.00 -12.35
N ALA A 305 -16.17 -12.88 -11.91
CA ALA A 305 -17.41 -12.90 -11.13
C ALA A 305 -18.57 -13.49 -11.95
N ASP A 306 -19.46 -14.25 -11.29
CA ASP A 306 -20.63 -14.90 -11.90
C ASP A 306 -21.49 -13.94 -12.73
N ARG A 307 -21.61 -12.70 -12.25
CA ARG A 307 -22.16 -11.57 -13.00
C ARG A 307 -20.98 -10.69 -13.41
N PRO A 308 -20.74 -10.47 -14.71
CA PRO A 308 -19.64 -9.64 -15.15
C PRO A 308 -19.82 -8.20 -14.64
N TYR A 309 -18.71 -7.56 -14.29
CA TYR A 309 -18.67 -6.11 -14.09
C TYR A 309 -18.50 -5.42 -15.43
N HIS A 310 -19.02 -4.20 -15.53
CA HIS A 310 -18.63 -3.31 -16.61
C HIS A 310 -17.23 -2.79 -16.33
N VAL A 311 -16.40 -2.76 -17.37
CA VAL A 311 -14.98 -2.40 -17.27
C VAL A 311 -14.81 -1.03 -17.85
N TRP A 312 -14.41 -0.05 -17.06
CA TRP A 312 -13.92 1.22 -17.59
C TRP A 312 -12.40 1.27 -17.48
N SER A 313 -11.78 1.50 -18.63
CA SER A 313 -10.33 1.62 -18.77
C SER A 313 -9.99 3.11 -18.86
N ALA A 314 -9.56 3.70 -17.74
CA ALA A 314 -9.18 5.12 -17.70
C ALA A 314 -7.95 5.43 -18.59
N GLY A 315 -7.16 4.40 -18.89
CA GLY A 315 -5.93 4.40 -19.66
C GLY A 315 -5.08 3.18 -19.29
N HIS A 316 -3.78 3.22 -19.60
CA HIS A 316 -2.92 2.05 -19.43
C HIS A 316 -2.86 1.63 -17.96
N LYS A 317 -3.10 0.33 -17.67
CA LYS A 317 -2.98 -0.26 -16.33
C LYS A 317 -3.81 0.38 -15.21
N VAL A 318 -4.86 1.15 -15.52
CA VAL A 318 -5.84 1.62 -14.52
C VAL A 318 -7.21 1.13 -14.93
N MET A 319 -7.82 0.33 -14.06
CA MET A 319 -9.08 -0.37 -14.33
C MET A 319 -10.11 -0.07 -13.27
N VAL A 320 -11.29 0.36 -13.68
CA VAL A 320 -12.47 0.45 -12.80
C VAL A 320 -13.47 -0.58 -13.22
N LEU A 321 -14.02 -1.30 -12.25
CA LEU A 321 -15.11 -2.22 -12.46
C LEU A 321 -16.35 -1.67 -11.79
N SER A 322 -17.50 -1.70 -12.46
CA SER A 322 -18.77 -1.26 -11.89
C SER A 322 -19.88 -2.27 -12.10
N ASN A 323 -20.79 -2.34 -11.14
CA ASN A 323 -22.04 -3.10 -11.26
C ASN A 323 -23.09 -2.42 -12.13
N ALA A 324 -22.95 -1.12 -12.38
CA ALA A 324 -23.86 -0.34 -13.20
C ALA A 324 -23.14 0.13 -14.45
N VAL A 325 -23.85 0.12 -15.58
CA VAL A 325 -23.43 0.80 -16.80
C VAL A 325 -24.47 1.83 -17.16
N GLU A 326 -24.01 3.04 -17.37
CA GLU A 326 -24.81 4.05 -18.04
C GLU A 326 -24.80 3.73 -19.54
N PRO A 327 -25.97 3.70 -20.21
CA PRO A 327 -25.99 3.52 -21.65
C PRO A 327 -25.23 4.66 -22.34
N PRO A 328 -24.59 4.41 -23.50
CA PRO A 328 -23.90 5.45 -24.23
C PRO A 328 -24.87 6.56 -24.63
N THR A 329 -24.40 7.81 -24.58
CA THR A 329 -25.15 9.00 -24.98
C THR A 329 -25.55 8.93 -26.45
N VAL A 330 -24.64 8.43 -27.31
CA VAL A 330 -24.91 8.18 -28.72
C VAL A 330 -24.89 6.68 -28.98
N SER A 331 -26.06 6.12 -29.26
CA SER A 331 -26.20 4.69 -29.57
C SER A 331 -25.81 4.37 -31.01
N ILE A 332 -25.12 3.24 -31.19
CA ILE A 332 -24.73 2.68 -32.49
C ILE A 332 -25.01 1.17 -32.45
N ASP A 333 -25.37 0.56 -33.58
CA ASP A 333 -25.45 -0.91 -33.70
C ASP A 333 -24.30 -1.45 -34.55
N GLY A 334 -23.08 -1.32 -34.03
CA GLY A 334 -21.85 -1.65 -34.74
C GLY A 334 -21.38 -3.08 -34.48
N ARG A 335 -21.87 -4.06 -35.24
CA ARG A 335 -21.54 -5.48 -35.00
C ARG A 335 -20.39 -5.95 -35.88
N TYR A 336 -19.27 -6.28 -35.24
CA TYR A 336 -18.07 -6.84 -35.88
C TYR A 336 -18.16 -8.37 -35.85
N GLY A 337 -18.63 -8.93 -36.96
CA GLY A 337 -18.95 -10.35 -37.08
C GLY A 337 -19.90 -10.81 -35.98
N THR A 338 -19.64 -12.01 -35.44
CA THR A 338 -20.39 -12.60 -34.33
C THR A 338 -19.71 -12.42 -32.97
N ARG A 339 -18.79 -11.46 -32.86
CA ARG A 339 -17.79 -11.45 -31.79
C ARG A 339 -17.87 -10.22 -30.90
N LEU A 340 -17.93 -9.04 -31.50
CA LEU A 340 -17.87 -7.76 -30.81
C LEU A 340 -19.02 -6.86 -31.27
N TRP A 341 -19.52 -6.06 -30.34
CA TRP A 341 -20.60 -5.11 -30.58
C TRP A 341 -20.22 -3.74 -30.04
N LEU A 342 -20.01 -2.76 -30.91
CA LEU A 342 -19.90 -1.35 -30.56
C LEU A 342 -21.32 -0.80 -30.37
N LYS A 343 -21.70 -0.59 -29.12
CA LYS A 343 -23.05 -0.16 -28.69
C LYS A 343 -23.26 1.34 -28.83
N GLY A 344 -22.18 2.11 -28.84
CA GLY A 344 -22.24 3.55 -28.88
C GLY A 344 -21.00 4.21 -28.31
N TYR A 345 -21.09 5.52 -28.09
CA TYR A 345 -20.01 6.29 -27.48
C TYR A 345 -20.53 7.48 -26.67
N ASP A 346 -19.66 7.97 -25.79
CA ASP A 346 -19.79 9.28 -25.14
C ASP A 346 -18.67 10.20 -25.59
N LEU A 347 -18.98 11.49 -25.72
CA LEU A 347 -17.99 12.54 -25.92
C LEU A 347 -17.95 13.43 -24.67
N VAL A 348 -16.89 13.29 -23.87
CA VAL A 348 -16.72 14.02 -22.61
C VAL A 348 -15.70 15.14 -22.81
N ARG A 349 -16.05 16.37 -22.41
CA ARG A 349 -15.14 17.51 -22.42
C ARG A 349 -14.72 17.87 -21.00
N HIS A 350 -13.41 18.00 -20.78
CA HIS A 350 -12.85 18.44 -19.50
C HIS A 350 -11.79 19.51 -19.75
N GLY A 351 -12.16 20.78 -19.57
CA GLY A 351 -11.34 21.91 -19.98
C GLY A 351 -11.08 21.90 -21.49
N ASN A 352 -9.80 21.88 -21.87
CA ASN A 352 -9.36 21.82 -23.27
C ASN A 352 -9.18 20.40 -23.81
N THR A 353 -9.40 19.37 -22.98
CA THR A 353 -9.27 17.97 -23.39
C THR A 353 -10.62 17.41 -23.77
N ARG A 354 -10.69 16.76 -24.94
CA ARG A 354 -11.84 15.97 -25.40
C ARG A 354 -11.53 14.49 -25.22
N ARG A 355 -12.51 13.72 -24.78
CA ARG A 355 -12.39 12.29 -24.57
C ARG A 355 -13.54 11.56 -25.24
N LEU A 356 -13.20 10.55 -26.03
CA LEU A 356 -14.15 9.62 -26.61
C LEU A 356 -14.19 8.39 -25.71
N VAL A 357 -15.36 7.99 -25.22
CA VAL A 357 -15.53 6.73 -24.49
C VAL A 357 -16.32 5.80 -25.37
N LEU A 358 -15.68 4.77 -25.90
CA LEU A 358 -16.36 3.76 -26.72
C LEU A 358 -16.99 2.72 -25.80
N HIS A 359 -18.27 2.45 -25.99
CA HIS A 359 -18.98 1.37 -25.30
C HIS A 359 -19.06 0.17 -26.21
N TRP A 360 -18.27 -0.86 -25.92
CA TRP A 360 -18.29 -2.09 -26.69
C TRP A 360 -18.43 -3.32 -25.81
N GLU A 361 -18.96 -4.39 -26.38
CA GLU A 361 -19.28 -5.60 -25.65
C GLU A 361 -18.75 -6.81 -26.40
N ARG A 362 -18.22 -7.79 -25.65
CA ARG A 362 -17.97 -9.11 -26.20
C ARG A 362 -19.30 -9.87 -26.25
N TYR A 363 -19.85 -10.02 -27.45
CA TYR A 363 -21.16 -10.67 -27.65
C TYR A 363 -21.07 -12.10 -28.22
N GLY A 364 -19.86 -12.59 -28.51
CA GLY A 364 -19.65 -14.00 -28.87
C GLY A 364 -18.28 -14.56 -28.52
N GLN A 365 -17.99 -15.77 -29.00
CA GLN A 365 -16.72 -16.43 -28.73
C GLN A 365 -15.59 -15.82 -29.58
N VAL A 366 -14.57 -15.32 -28.90
CA VAL A 366 -13.42 -14.69 -29.52
C VAL A 366 -12.23 -15.66 -29.46
N ARG A 367 -11.83 -16.22 -30.61
CA ARG A 367 -10.62 -17.06 -30.72
C ARG A 367 -9.41 -16.14 -30.89
N GLY A 368 -8.58 -16.05 -29.85
CA GLY A 368 -7.38 -15.21 -29.84
C GLY A 368 -7.62 -13.77 -29.38
N ARG A 369 -6.57 -12.97 -29.40
CA ARG A 369 -6.60 -11.54 -29.04
C ARG A 369 -6.94 -10.71 -30.28
N TYR A 370 -7.80 -9.71 -30.09
CA TYR A 370 -8.09 -8.67 -31.05
C TYR A 370 -7.78 -7.34 -30.40
N ASP A 371 -7.10 -6.48 -31.16
CA ASP A 371 -6.74 -5.14 -30.77
C ASP A 371 -7.64 -4.16 -31.53
N ARG A 372 -8.03 -3.08 -30.85
CA ARG A 372 -8.76 -1.99 -31.48
C ARG A 372 -7.78 -1.15 -32.29
N GLU A 373 -8.13 -0.87 -33.54
CA GLU A 373 -7.49 0.17 -34.34
C GLU A 373 -8.39 1.40 -34.39
N LEU A 374 -7.83 2.54 -34.03
CA LEU A 374 -8.50 3.83 -34.00
C LEU A 374 -7.68 4.82 -34.80
N THR A 375 -8.30 5.40 -35.83
CA THR A 375 -7.69 6.48 -36.63
C THR A 375 -8.56 7.73 -36.50
N VAL A 376 -7.97 8.83 -36.03
CA VAL A 376 -8.64 10.13 -35.99
C VAL A 376 -8.12 10.99 -37.13
N ILE A 377 -9.03 11.50 -37.93
CA ILE A 377 -8.78 12.44 -39.02
C ILE A 377 -9.38 13.79 -38.62
N ASP A 378 -8.61 14.86 -38.77
CA ASP A 378 -9.07 16.21 -38.43
C ASP A 378 -9.91 16.86 -39.56
N GLY A 379 -10.38 18.09 -39.31
CA GLY A 379 -11.18 18.85 -40.29
C GLY A 379 -10.44 19.20 -41.59
N ARG A 380 -9.11 19.00 -41.66
CA ARG A 380 -8.29 19.19 -42.86
C ARG A 380 -8.08 17.90 -43.64
N GLY A 381 -8.56 16.77 -43.12
CA GLY A 381 -8.33 15.46 -43.71
C GLY A 381 -6.98 14.85 -43.33
N GLU A 382 -6.25 15.45 -42.38
CA GLU A 382 -4.97 14.92 -41.91
C GLU A 382 -5.17 13.94 -40.75
N ARG A 383 -4.32 12.91 -40.68
CA ARG A 383 -4.37 11.91 -39.60
C ARG A 383 -3.79 12.51 -38.31
N ALA A 384 -4.66 12.88 -37.38
CA ALA A 384 -4.29 13.50 -36.11
C ALA A 384 -3.92 12.48 -35.01
N LEU A 385 -4.48 11.27 -35.05
CA LEU A 385 -4.15 10.19 -34.10
C LEU A 385 -4.28 8.83 -34.80
N PHE A 386 -3.38 7.90 -34.46
CA PHE A 386 -3.51 6.49 -34.78
C PHE A 386 -3.11 5.66 -33.56
N GLU A 387 -4.00 4.78 -33.12
CA GLU A 387 -3.78 3.87 -31.99
C GLU A 387 -4.20 2.46 -32.42
N ALA A 388 -3.30 1.50 -32.31
CA ALA A 388 -3.53 0.09 -32.67
C ALA A 388 -3.36 -0.82 -31.45
N ASP A 389 -3.92 -0.37 -30.33
CA ASP A 389 -3.95 -1.09 -29.07
C ASP A 389 -5.15 -0.63 -28.21
N MET A 390 -5.48 -1.39 -27.17
CA MET A 390 -6.39 -0.96 -26.10
C MET A 390 -5.60 -0.81 -24.80
N PRO A 391 -5.93 0.14 -23.91
CA PRO A 391 -5.06 0.42 -22.77
C PRO A 391 -4.85 -0.77 -21.80
N LEU A 392 -5.82 -1.69 -21.70
CA LEU A 392 -5.74 -2.91 -20.89
C LEU A 392 -5.38 -4.18 -21.67
N SER A 393 -5.17 -4.12 -22.99
CA SER A 393 -4.99 -5.30 -23.85
C SER A 393 -3.78 -6.17 -23.44
N ALA A 394 -2.73 -5.55 -22.89
CA ALA A 394 -1.52 -6.21 -22.44
C ALA A 394 -1.79 -7.14 -21.25
N GLN A 395 -2.75 -6.77 -20.39
CA GLN A 395 -3.16 -7.58 -19.23
C GLN A 395 -4.37 -8.46 -19.58
N TYR A 396 -5.33 -7.89 -20.32
CA TYR A 396 -6.62 -8.46 -20.68
C TYR A 396 -6.92 -8.29 -22.17
N GLY A 397 -6.44 -9.25 -22.96
CA GLY A 397 -6.84 -9.38 -24.36
C GLY A 397 -8.35 -9.63 -24.49
N SER A 398 -8.90 -9.36 -25.67
CA SER A 398 -10.34 -9.52 -25.97
C SER A 398 -10.92 -10.90 -25.63
N ASN A 399 -10.08 -11.94 -25.59
CA ASN A 399 -10.45 -13.30 -25.23
C ASN A 399 -10.67 -13.53 -23.72
N LYS A 400 -10.18 -12.63 -22.85
CA LYS A 400 -10.31 -12.72 -21.40
C LYS A 400 -11.59 -12.07 -20.86
N TRP A 401 -12.25 -11.21 -21.63
CA TRP A 401 -13.51 -10.59 -21.22
C TRP A 401 -14.65 -11.60 -21.23
N SER A 402 -15.56 -11.52 -20.26
CA SER A 402 -16.74 -12.39 -20.19
C SER A 402 -17.75 -12.05 -21.29
N LEU A 403 -18.58 -13.01 -21.68
CA LEU A 403 -19.68 -12.77 -22.60
C LEU A 403 -20.67 -11.78 -21.98
N GLY A 404 -21.12 -10.78 -22.74
CA GLY A 404 -22.01 -9.73 -22.25
C GLY A 404 -21.32 -8.65 -21.41
N GLN A 405 -20.00 -8.76 -21.18
CA GLN A 405 -19.24 -7.76 -20.47
C GLN A 405 -19.07 -6.52 -21.36
N THR A 406 -19.54 -5.37 -20.89
CA THR A 406 -19.34 -4.08 -21.54
C THR A 406 -18.02 -3.46 -21.08
N ILE A 407 -17.22 -3.00 -22.04
CA ILE A 407 -15.99 -2.28 -21.86
C ILE A 407 -16.23 -0.83 -22.31
N LEU A 408 -15.88 0.11 -21.43
CA LEU A 408 -15.84 1.53 -21.65
C LEU A 408 -14.39 1.92 -21.87
N ASP A 409 -14.04 2.14 -23.12
CA ASP A 409 -12.68 2.35 -23.58
C ASP A 409 -12.46 3.85 -23.84
N GLU A 410 -11.71 4.50 -22.95
CA GLU A 410 -11.48 5.95 -22.98
C GLU A 410 -10.27 6.32 -23.85
N ILE A 411 -10.49 7.20 -24.82
CA ILE A 411 -9.46 7.73 -25.72
C ILE A 411 -9.39 9.24 -25.57
N VAL A 412 -8.18 9.77 -25.36
CA VAL A 412 -7.93 11.21 -25.37
C VAL A 412 -7.79 11.66 -26.81
N LEU A 413 -8.74 12.50 -27.27
CA LEU A 413 -8.73 13.01 -28.64
C LEU A 413 -7.75 14.18 -28.78
N PRO A 414 -7.06 14.31 -29.93
CA PRO A 414 -6.18 15.45 -30.19
C PRO A 414 -6.99 16.76 -30.19
N ASN A 415 -6.34 17.85 -29.78
CA ASN A 415 -6.92 19.18 -29.86
C ASN A 415 -6.75 19.74 -31.28
N ALA A 416 -7.59 19.29 -32.22
CA ALA A 416 -7.63 19.78 -33.59
C ALA A 416 -8.91 20.60 -33.87
N PRO A 417 -8.83 21.64 -34.71
CA PRO A 417 -9.98 22.45 -35.11
C PRO A 417 -10.91 21.69 -36.08
N GLY A 418 -12.21 21.95 -35.98
CA GLY A 418 -13.22 21.35 -36.87
C GLY A 418 -13.53 19.88 -36.60
N PRO A 419 -14.62 19.35 -37.18
CA PRO A 419 -15.15 18.03 -36.86
C PRO A 419 -14.08 16.95 -37.02
N LEU A 420 -14.05 16.02 -36.07
CA LEU A 420 -13.13 14.88 -36.11
C LEU A 420 -13.85 13.69 -36.74
N ARG A 421 -13.22 13.02 -37.71
CA ARG A 421 -13.68 11.72 -38.20
C ARG A 421 -12.88 10.63 -37.52
N VAL A 422 -13.54 9.79 -36.74
CA VAL A 422 -12.92 8.68 -36.02
C VAL A 422 -13.30 7.37 -36.67
N ARG A 423 -12.32 6.67 -37.24
CA ARG A 423 -12.48 5.33 -37.79
C ARG A 423 -12.11 4.31 -36.74
N VAL A 424 -13.06 3.44 -36.38
CA VAL A 424 -12.90 2.39 -35.36
C VAL A 424 -12.96 1.02 -36.03
N ALA A 425 -11.93 0.20 -35.84
CA ALA A 425 -11.83 -1.17 -36.33
C ALA A 425 -11.32 -2.11 -35.22
N TRP A 426 -11.50 -3.41 -35.42
CA TRP A 426 -10.86 -4.44 -34.61
C TRP A 426 -10.08 -5.38 -35.52
N VAL A 427 -8.81 -5.60 -35.20
CA VAL A 427 -7.90 -6.47 -35.95
C VAL A 427 -7.45 -7.61 -35.06
N ALA A 428 -7.26 -8.80 -35.64
CA ALA A 428 -6.64 -9.91 -34.92
C ALA A 428 -5.20 -9.57 -34.49
N GLN A 429 -4.66 -10.31 -33.54
CA GLN A 429 -3.29 -10.12 -33.03
C GLN A 429 -2.20 -10.14 -34.13
N ASP A 430 -2.46 -10.76 -35.28
CA ASP A 430 -1.57 -10.73 -36.44
C ASP A 430 -1.51 -9.34 -37.13
N LYS A 431 -2.37 -8.40 -36.73
CA LYS A 431 -2.57 -7.06 -37.29
C LYS A 431 -2.85 -7.07 -38.80
N ARG A 432 -3.32 -8.18 -39.34
CA ARG A 432 -3.57 -8.38 -40.78
C ARG A 432 -5.00 -8.76 -41.06
N THR A 433 -5.70 -9.33 -40.09
CA THR A 433 -7.05 -9.86 -40.28
C THR A 433 -8.08 -8.99 -39.55
N PRO A 434 -8.69 -7.99 -40.21
CA PRO A 434 -9.75 -7.18 -39.62
C PRO A 434 -11.01 -8.03 -39.41
N ILE A 435 -11.73 -7.77 -38.32
CA ILE A 435 -13.10 -8.27 -38.18
C ILE A 435 -14.00 -7.34 -38.99
N ARG A 436 -14.73 -7.91 -39.95
CA ARG A 436 -15.67 -7.15 -40.78
C ARG A 436 -17.02 -6.97 -40.09
N LEU A 437 -17.64 -5.84 -40.37
CA LEU A 437 -19.03 -5.54 -40.04
C LEU A 437 -19.98 -6.40 -40.88
N ALA A 438 -21.27 -6.38 -40.51
CA ALA A 438 -22.30 -7.14 -41.21
C ALA A 438 -22.46 -6.77 -42.71
N ASP A 439 -22.15 -5.52 -43.05
CA ASP A 439 -22.16 -4.99 -44.43
C ASP A 439 -20.83 -5.25 -45.19
N GLY A 440 -19.86 -5.90 -44.54
CA GLY A 440 -18.55 -6.19 -45.10
C GLY A 440 -17.50 -5.09 -44.91
N ALA A 441 -17.87 -3.92 -44.35
CA ALA A 441 -16.91 -2.86 -44.05
C ALA A 441 -15.96 -3.28 -42.92
N GLU A 442 -14.73 -2.74 -42.94
CA GLU A 442 -13.69 -3.10 -41.96
C GLU A 442 -13.69 -2.18 -40.73
N ALA A 443 -14.42 -1.06 -40.79
CA ALA A 443 -14.43 -0.05 -39.74
C ALA A 443 -15.74 0.74 -39.73
N ILE A 444 -16.08 1.29 -38.56
CA ILE A 444 -17.15 2.27 -38.40
C ILE A 444 -16.53 3.65 -38.42
N GLU A 445 -17.12 4.57 -39.18
CA GLU A 445 -16.74 5.99 -39.16
C GLU A 445 -17.70 6.77 -38.27
N LEU A 446 -17.15 7.45 -37.27
CA LEU A 446 -17.83 8.36 -36.38
C LEU A 446 -17.49 9.79 -36.79
N VAL A 447 -18.48 10.65 -36.95
CA VAL A 447 -18.25 12.09 -37.12
C VAL A 447 -18.54 12.74 -35.78
N LEU A 448 -17.50 13.30 -35.17
CA LEU A 448 -17.58 13.98 -33.87
C LEU A 448 -17.51 15.49 -34.12
N ASP A 449 -18.65 16.15 -33.97
CA ASP A 449 -18.71 17.60 -34.08
C ASP A 449 -17.99 18.28 -32.90
N VAL A 450 -17.38 19.45 -33.16
CA VAL A 450 -16.53 20.16 -32.19
C VAL A 450 -17.33 21.08 -31.27
N GLU A 451 -18.58 21.35 -31.62
CA GLU A 451 -19.50 22.13 -30.82
C GLU A 451 -20.67 21.24 -30.37
N PRO A 452 -21.19 21.43 -29.14
CA PRO A 452 -22.40 20.75 -28.71
C PRO A 452 -23.60 21.09 -29.60
#